data_AF-V5HHA6-F1
#
_entry.id   AF-V5HHA6-F1
#
_cell.length_a   1.000
_cell.length_b   1.000
_cell.length_c   1.000
_cell.angle_alpha   90.00
_cell.angle_beta   90.00
_cell.angle_gamma   90.00
#
_symmetry.space_group_name_H-M   'P 1'
#
loop_
_entity.id
_entity.type
_entity.pdbx_description
1 polymer ?
#
loop_
_entity_poly.entity_id
_entity_poly.type
_entity_poly.pdbx_seq_one_letter_code
_entity_poly.pdbx_strand_id
1 'polypeptide(L)'
;DNFIEHRMAKLQLWVNRICQHPVMSQSSVWMHFLTCTDEKRWKLGKRKAEKDELMGTSLLAALQVPPGNLDPIIVEGKVDSFGKFTQKMDEGVNHLYKTTQGQIKKCSKHYKDECEKIAAAFRELASAFDLEKSLPSAQLTEAIRHTEDTYRDIGDMYETKLCHYWESMGDMLFMYKGVLASWPDIISFHKSFLSKHKEYQKMRDEVKLSQEDLEGIRQRMDVVSYATLAEVSHFQTQKVVDFNAAMHRFLGGQIDFYEEIVRKLKEAQGRYMTQ
;
A
#
# COMPACT_ATOMS: atom_id res chain seq x y z
N ASP A 1 0.30 22.98 4.91
CA ASP A 1 1.13 22.48 3.80
C ASP A 1 1.24 20.95 3.74
N ASN A 2 1.55 20.25 4.84
CA ASN A 2 1.61 18.76 4.87
C ASN A 2 0.36 18.02 4.33
N PHE A 3 -0.86 18.56 4.48
CA PHE A 3 -2.08 17.91 3.98
C PHE A 3 -2.09 17.76 2.45
N ILE A 4 -1.65 18.80 1.73
CA ILE A 4 -1.67 18.81 0.25
C ILE A 4 -0.62 17.82 -0.28
N GLU A 5 0.59 17.85 0.28
CA GLU A 5 1.67 16.94 -0.09
C GLU A 5 1.30 15.48 0.17
N HIS A 6 0.73 15.19 1.34
CA HIS A 6 0.28 13.85 1.68
C HIS A 6 -0.85 13.36 0.75
N ARG A 7 -1.78 14.25 0.38
CA ARG A 7 -2.83 13.91 -0.60
C ARG A 7 -2.25 13.66 -1.99
N MET A 8 -1.27 14.45 -2.42
CA MET A 8 -0.59 14.28 -3.70
C MET A 8 0.14 12.94 -3.77
N ALA A 9 0.85 12.54 -2.71
CA ALA A 9 1.52 11.24 -2.64
C ALA A 9 0.52 10.07 -2.76
N LYS A 10 -0.61 10.15 -2.06
CA LYS A 10 -1.69 9.15 -2.17
C LYS A 10 -2.32 9.10 -3.56
N LEU A 11 -2.55 10.25 -4.18
CA LEU A 11 -3.05 10.31 -5.55
C LEU A 11 -2.05 9.70 -6.53
N GLN A 12 -0.76 9.94 -6.35
CA GLN A 12 0.28 9.33 -7.19
C GLN A 12 0.26 7.80 -7.09
N LEU A 13 0.12 7.25 -5.88
CA LEU A 13 -0.02 5.80 -5.68
C LEU A 13 -1.26 5.25 -6.40
N TRP A 14 -2.40 5.93 -6.28
CA TRP A 14 -3.64 5.55 -6.96
C TRP A 14 -3.50 5.60 -8.49
N VAL A 15 -2.91 6.67 -9.05
CA VAL A 15 -2.63 6.81 -10.48
C VAL A 15 -1.72 5.67 -10.96
N ASN A 16 -0.63 5.40 -10.24
CA ASN A 16 0.29 4.33 -10.58
C ASN A 16 -0.43 2.98 -10.65
N ARG A 17 -1.33 2.70 -9.71
CA ARG A 17 -2.09 1.45 -9.67
C ARG A 17 -3.02 1.29 -10.86
N ILE A 18 -3.72 2.36 -11.25
CA ILE A 18 -4.57 2.33 -12.45
C ILE A 18 -3.73 2.09 -13.69
N CYS A 19 -2.62 2.82 -13.83
CA CYS A 19 -1.71 2.69 -14.98
C CYS A 19 -1.06 1.30 -15.09
N GLN A 20 -0.82 0.62 -13.97
CA GLN A 20 -0.27 -0.74 -13.95
C GLN A 20 -1.32 -1.83 -14.23
N HIS A 21 -2.61 -1.50 -14.12
CA HIS A 21 -3.68 -2.47 -14.31
C HIS A 21 -3.96 -2.66 -15.81
N PRO A 22 -3.93 -3.90 -16.34
CA PRO A 22 -4.00 -4.14 -17.78
C PRO A 22 -5.33 -3.71 -18.41
N VAL A 23 -6.45 -3.80 -17.69
CA VAL A 23 -7.77 -3.35 -18.18
C VAL A 23 -8.02 -1.86 -17.89
N MET A 24 -7.94 -1.42 -16.62
CA MET A 24 -8.27 -0.04 -16.25
C MET A 24 -7.42 1.02 -16.97
N SER A 25 -6.12 0.79 -17.15
CA SER A 25 -5.22 1.72 -17.86
C SER A 25 -5.60 1.96 -19.32
N GLN A 26 -6.30 1.00 -19.94
CA GLN A 26 -6.73 1.07 -21.34
C GLN A 26 -8.17 1.59 -21.48
N SER A 27 -8.87 1.85 -20.37
CA SER A 27 -10.26 2.29 -20.42
C SER A 27 -10.38 3.68 -21.06
N SER A 28 -11.40 3.86 -21.89
CA SER A 28 -11.64 5.14 -22.59
C SER A 28 -11.87 6.30 -21.62
N VAL A 29 -12.51 6.02 -20.47
CA VAL A 29 -12.72 7.00 -19.40
C VAL A 29 -11.41 7.46 -18.77
N TRP A 30 -10.46 6.54 -18.54
CA TRP A 30 -9.15 6.86 -18.00
C TRP A 30 -8.30 7.67 -19.00
N MET A 31 -8.29 7.24 -20.25
CA MET A 31 -7.56 7.96 -21.30
C MET A 31 -8.12 9.37 -21.51
N HIS A 32 -9.45 9.54 -21.49
CA HIS A 32 -10.09 10.86 -21.53
C HIS A 32 -9.74 11.70 -20.30
N PHE A 33 -9.71 11.09 -19.11
CA PHE A 33 -9.31 11.73 -17.85
C PHE A 33 -7.91 12.34 -17.93
N LEU A 34 -6.94 11.62 -18.50
CA LEU A 34 -5.54 12.05 -18.56
C LEU A 34 -5.20 12.99 -19.72
N THR A 35 -5.86 12.83 -20.88
CA THR A 35 -5.38 13.44 -22.13
C THR A 35 -6.24 14.59 -22.65
N CYS A 36 -7.45 14.77 -22.14
CA CYS A 36 -8.35 15.81 -22.64
C CYS A 36 -7.91 17.21 -22.16
N THR A 37 -7.50 18.07 -23.09
CA THR A 37 -7.07 19.45 -22.81
C THR A 37 -8.12 20.53 -23.14
N ASP A 38 -9.26 20.14 -23.71
CA ASP A 38 -10.35 21.05 -24.09
C ASP A 38 -11.58 20.92 -23.18
N GLU A 39 -12.10 22.04 -22.66
CA GLU A 39 -13.19 22.04 -21.67
C GLU A 39 -14.54 21.55 -22.24
N LYS A 40 -14.82 21.81 -23.52
CA LYS A 40 -16.07 21.36 -24.15
C LYS A 40 -16.04 19.86 -24.40
N ARG A 41 -14.92 19.35 -24.93
CA ARG A 41 -14.65 17.92 -25.09
C ARG A 41 -14.64 17.21 -23.74
N TRP A 42 -14.11 17.84 -22.69
CA TRP A 42 -14.14 17.31 -21.33
C TRP A 42 -15.57 17.00 -20.88
N LYS A 43 -16.47 18.01 -20.95
CA LYS A 43 -17.88 17.87 -20.56
C LYS A 43 -18.60 16.81 -21.40
N LEU A 44 -18.30 16.73 -22.69
CA LEU A 44 -18.89 15.72 -23.57
C LEU A 44 -18.41 14.30 -23.22
N GLY A 45 -17.10 14.09 -23.05
CA GLY A 45 -16.53 12.80 -22.69
C GLY A 45 -16.97 12.33 -21.31
N LYS A 46 -17.08 13.24 -20.33
CA LYS A 46 -17.69 12.96 -19.02
C LYS A 46 -19.12 12.42 -19.17
N ARG A 47 -19.97 13.13 -19.91
CA ARG A 47 -21.37 12.70 -20.15
C ARG A 47 -21.45 11.38 -20.92
N LYS A 48 -20.49 11.10 -21.80
CA LYS A 48 -20.39 9.82 -22.51
C LYS A 48 -20.08 8.68 -21.54
N ALA A 49 -19.12 8.87 -20.63
CA ALA A 49 -18.79 7.88 -19.60
C ALA A 49 -19.94 7.64 -18.63
N GLU A 50 -20.68 8.69 -18.24
CA GLU A 50 -21.87 8.57 -17.36
C GLU A 50 -23.04 7.81 -18.00
N LYS A 51 -23.06 7.68 -19.34
CA LYS A 51 -24.12 7.02 -20.12
C LYS A 51 -23.66 5.71 -20.75
N ASP A 52 -22.50 5.18 -20.35
CA ASP A 52 -21.99 3.93 -20.92
C ASP A 52 -22.94 2.78 -20.60
N GLU A 53 -23.35 2.02 -21.62
CA GLU A 53 -24.25 0.87 -21.45
C GLU A 53 -23.48 -0.40 -21.05
N LEU A 54 -22.15 -0.42 -21.23
CA LEU A 54 -21.25 -1.52 -20.86
C LEU A 54 -20.84 -1.42 -19.38
N MET A 55 -21.81 -1.32 -18.47
CA MET A 55 -21.59 -1.27 -17.02
C MET A 55 -22.07 -2.52 -16.30
N GLY A 56 -21.36 -2.89 -15.22
CA GLY A 56 -21.74 -4.04 -14.41
C GLY A 56 -21.61 -5.34 -15.20
N THR A 57 -22.68 -6.14 -15.28
CA THR A 57 -22.65 -7.45 -15.94
C THR A 57 -22.60 -7.37 -17.46
N SER A 58 -23.04 -6.27 -18.07
CA SER A 58 -22.97 -6.09 -19.53
C SER A 58 -21.53 -5.93 -20.02
N LEU A 59 -20.63 -5.41 -19.17
CA LEU A 59 -19.19 -5.35 -19.46
C LEU A 59 -18.63 -6.76 -19.75
N LEU A 60 -19.13 -7.78 -19.06
CA LEU A 60 -18.67 -9.16 -19.24
C LEU A 60 -18.97 -9.67 -20.66
N ALA A 61 -20.02 -9.17 -21.30
CA ALA A 61 -20.32 -9.53 -22.69
C ALA A 61 -19.30 -8.97 -23.70
N ALA A 62 -18.51 -7.96 -23.31
CA ALA A 62 -17.43 -7.40 -24.14
C ALA A 62 -16.12 -8.18 -24.01
N LEU A 63 -16.03 -9.16 -23.09
CA LEU A 63 -14.82 -9.95 -22.87
C LEU A 63 -14.77 -11.14 -23.83
N GLN A 64 -13.60 -11.35 -24.43
CA GLN A 64 -13.27 -12.57 -25.15
C GLN A 64 -12.42 -13.44 -24.26
N VAL A 65 -12.78 -14.72 -24.12
CA VAL A 65 -12.10 -15.67 -23.24
C VAL A 65 -11.53 -16.85 -24.02
N PRO A 66 -10.51 -17.55 -23.48
CA PRO A 66 -9.91 -18.69 -24.17
C PRO A 66 -10.93 -19.77 -24.53
N PRO A 67 -10.72 -20.49 -25.66
CA PRO A 67 -11.56 -21.63 -26.00
C PRO A 67 -11.35 -22.75 -24.99
N GLY A 68 -12.42 -23.25 -24.40
CA GLY A 68 -12.38 -24.34 -23.44
C GLY A 68 -13.18 -24.03 -22.18
N ASN A 69 -14.03 -24.99 -21.82
CA ASN A 69 -14.89 -24.81 -20.67
C ASN A 69 -14.12 -25.04 -19.37
N LEU A 70 -14.47 -24.27 -18.34
CA LEU A 70 -13.93 -24.47 -17.01
C LEU A 70 -14.68 -25.60 -16.30
N ASP A 71 -13.99 -26.24 -15.35
CA ASP A 71 -14.62 -27.14 -14.38
C ASP A 71 -15.12 -26.28 -13.20
N PRO A 72 -16.45 -26.19 -12.98
CA PRO A 72 -17.03 -25.38 -11.92
C PRO A 72 -16.51 -25.75 -10.52
N ILE A 73 -16.20 -27.02 -10.27
CA ILE A 73 -15.72 -27.49 -8.96
C ILE A 73 -14.31 -26.96 -8.69
N ILE A 74 -13.45 -27.01 -9.71
CA ILE A 74 -12.08 -26.49 -9.62
C ILE A 74 -12.11 -24.97 -9.44
N VAL A 75 -12.97 -24.27 -10.17
CA VAL A 75 -13.12 -22.82 -10.05
C VAL A 75 -13.62 -22.43 -8.65
N GLU A 76 -14.67 -23.10 -8.16
CA GLU A 76 -15.22 -22.87 -6.81
C GLU A 76 -14.14 -23.05 -5.74
N GLY A 77 -13.38 -24.14 -5.79
CA GLY A 77 -12.28 -24.40 -4.86
C GLY A 77 -11.18 -23.33 -4.89
N LYS A 78 -10.84 -22.80 -6.07
CA LYS A 78 -9.87 -21.69 -6.20
C LYS A 78 -10.41 -20.39 -5.59
N VAL A 79 -11.66 -20.04 -5.88
CA VAL A 79 -12.30 -18.82 -5.37
C VAL A 79 -12.49 -18.89 -3.86
N ASP A 80 -12.83 -20.05 -3.31
CA ASP A 80 -12.93 -20.28 -1.86
C ASP A 80 -11.59 -20.13 -1.14
N SER A 81 -10.54 -20.77 -1.65
CA SER A 81 -9.19 -20.61 -1.13
C SER A 81 -8.73 -19.15 -1.19
N PHE A 82 -9.03 -18.47 -2.30
CA PHE A 82 -8.69 -17.07 -2.45
C PHE A 82 -9.46 -16.17 -1.47
N GLY A 83 -10.76 -16.43 -1.23
CA GLY A 83 -11.55 -15.68 -0.25
C GLY A 83 -11.04 -15.82 1.18
N LYS A 84 -10.64 -17.04 1.58
CA LYS A 84 -9.98 -17.25 2.88
C LYS A 84 -8.66 -16.48 2.98
N PHE A 85 -7.89 -16.48 1.89
CA PHE A 85 -6.64 -15.75 1.80
C PHE A 85 -6.83 -14.23 1.91
N THR A 86 -7.77 -13.63 1.17
CA THR A 86 -8.01 -12.17 1.21
C THR A 86 -8.53 -11.72 2.56
N GLN A 87 -9.40 -12.51 3.21
CA GLN A 87 -9.83 -12.25 4.58
C GLN A 87 -8.65 -12.23 5.54
N LYS A 88 -7.77 -13.24 5.48
CA LYS A 88 -6.61 -13.30 6.38
C LYS A 88 -5.59 -12.20 6.09
N MET A 89 -5.42 -11.86 4.81
CA MET A 89 -4.57 -10.77 4.38
C MET A 89 -5.10 -9.42 4.88
N ASP A 90 -6.41 -9.18 4.83
CA ASP A 90 -7.03 -7.96 5.35
C ASP A 90 -6.76 -7.78 6.85
N GLU A 91 -6.89 -8.84 7.66
CA GLU A 91 -6.52 -8.81 9.08
C GLU A 91 -5.04 -8.40 9.27
N GLY A 92 -4.14 -9.03 8.52
CA GLY A 92 -2.70 -8.78 8.60
C GLY A 92 -2.31 -7.37 8.17
N VAL A 93 -2.85 -6.89 7.05
CA VAL A 93 -2.65 -5.53 6.54
C VAL A 93 -3.20 -4.51 7.53
N ASN A 94 -4.39 -4.73 8.09
CA ASN A 94 -4.97 -3.84 9.10
C ASN A 94 -4.13 -3.78 10.38
N HIS A 95 -3.61 -4.91 10.84
CA HIS A 95 -2.75 -4.96 12.01
C HIS A 95 -1.44 -4.22 11.77
N LEU A 96 -0.73 -4.51 10.67
CA LEU A 96 0.51 -3.85 10.32
C LEU A 96 0.32 -2.34 10.07
N TYR A 97 -0.79 -1.94 9.45
CA TYR A 97 -1.13 -0.55 9.26
C TYR A 97 -1.31 0.18 10.60
N LYS A 98 -2.04 -0.41 11.56
CA LYS A 98 -2.18 0.16 12.91
C LYS A 98 -0.83 0.31 13.61
N THR A 99 0.03 -0.70 13.52
CA THR A 99 1.40 -0.65 14.06
C THR A 99 2.20 0.48 13.43
N THR A 100 2.13 0.61 12.10
CA THR A 100 2.80 1.68 11.35
C THR A 100 2.33 3.07 11.79
N GLN A 101 1.01 3.27 11.92
CA GLN A 101 0.45 4.53 12.45
C GLN A 101 0.92 4.83 13.88
N GLY A 102 1.07 3.80 14.72
CA GLY A 102 1.65 3.94 16.05
C GLY A 102 3.12 4.36 16.01
N GLN A 103 3.89 3.82 15.08
CA GLN A 103 5.31 4.16 14.92
C GLN A 103 5.51 5.57 14.39
N ILE A 104 4.73 6.00 13.38
CA ILE A 104 4.73 7.37 12.85
C ILE A 104 4.56 8.39 13.99
N LYS A 105 3.55 8.19 14.85
CA LYS A 105 3.30 9.07 16.02
C LYS A 105 4.44 9.08 17.04
N LYS A 106 5.12 7.96 17.24
CA LYS A 106 6.28 7.88 18.15
C LYS A 106 7.49 8.60 17.56
N CYS A 107 7.75 8.42 16.26
CA CYS A 107 8.84 9.07 15.55
C CYS A 107 8.68 10.59 15.53
N SER A 108 7.48 11.08 15.23
CA SER A 108 7.21 12.52 15.13
C SER A 108 7.14 13.24 16.47
N LYS A 109 7.16 12.53 17.61
CA LYS A 109 6.98 13.15 18.92
C LYS A 109 7.86 12.49 19.98
N HIS A 110 7.54 11.26 20.36
CA HIS A 110 8.15 10.62 21.52
C HIS A 110 9.67 10.47 21.40
N TYR A 111 10.18 9.97 20.27
CA TYR A 111 11.63 9.74 20.13
C TYR A 111 12.42 11.05 20.05
N LYS A 112 11.86 12.07 19.39
CA LYS A 112 12.44 13.41 19.35
C LYS A 112 12.45 14.05 20.73
N ASP A 113 11.32 14.04 21.43
CA ASP A 113 11.19 14.60 22.79
C ASP A 113 12.21 13.96 23.77
N GLU A 114 12.41 12.64 23.69
CA GLU A 114 13.41 11.96 24.53
C GLU A 114 14.86 12.37 24.17
N CYS A 115 15.18 12.53 22.88
CA CYS A 115 16.50 13.01 22.47
C CYS A 115 16.74 14.47 22.91
N GLU A 116 15.73 15.32 22.83
CA GLU A 116 15.79 16.71 23.31
C GLU A 116 16.02 16.80 24.82
N LYS A 117 15.40 15.90 25.61
CA LYS A 117 15.65 15.81 27.06
C LYS A 117 17.09 15.41 27.36
N ILE A 118 17.63 14.42 26.63
CA ILE A 118 19.04 14.02 26.78
C ILE A 118 19.97 15.17 26.43
N ALA A 119 19.72 15.86 25.31
CA ALA A 119 20.49 17.02 24.90
C ALA A 119 20.43 18.14 25.97
N ALA A 120 19.26 18.44 26.52
CA ALA A 120 19.10 19.43 27.58
C ALA A 120 19.91 19.10 28.84
N ALA A 121 19.98 17.82 29.24
CA ALA A 121 20.79 17.39 30.37
C ALA A 121 22.30 17.60 30.13
N PHE A 122 22.80 17.30 28.92
CA PHE A 122 24.19 17.59 28.56
C PHE A 122 24.48 19.10 28.52
N ARG A 123 23.53 19.92 28.04
CA ARG A 123 23.64 21.38 28.06
C ARG A 123 23.79 21.93 29.46
N GLU A 124 22.97 21.44 30.40
CA GLU A 124 23.02 21.84 31.80
C GLU A 124 24.37 21.48 32.43
N LEU A 125 24.86 20.26 32.18
CA LEU A 125 26.17 19.81 32.65
C LEU A 125 27.32 20.66 32.07
N ALA A 126 27.32 20.92 30.76
CA ALA A 126 28.31 21.78 30.12
C ALA A 126 28.30 23.20 30.71
N SER A 127 27.11 23.73 31.00
CA SER A 127 26.96 25.06 31.61
C SER A 127 27.56 25.12 33.02
N ALA A 128 27.48 24.02 33.78
CA ALA A 128 28.15 23.93 35.08
C ALA A 128 29.69 23.90 34.93
N PHE A 129 30.21 23.21 33.92
CA PHE A 129 31.67 23.10 33.70
C PHE A 129 32.30 24.40 33.20
N ASP A 130 31.55 25.25 32.51
CA ASP A 130 32.01 26.60 32.11
C ASP A 130 32.37 27.51 33.31
N LEU A 131 31.89 27.19 34.51
CA LEU A 131 32.27 27.91 35.72
C LEU A 131 33.76 27.68 36.07
N GLU A 132 34.37 26.59 35.60
CA GLU A 132 35.79 26.28 35.77
C GLU A 132 36.57 26.55 34.47
N LYS A 133 37.44 27.57 34.50
CA LYS A 133 38.13 28.09 33.31
C LYS A 133 39.48 27.42 32.99
N SER A 134 39.76 26.22 33.50
CA SER A 134 41.00 25.51 33.19
C SER A 134 40.99 25.02 31.73
N LEU A 135 42.14 25.02 31.04
CA LEU A 135 42.24 24.57 29.65
C LEU A 135 41.73 23.12 29.42
N PRO A 136 42.06 22.13 30.28
CA PRO A 136 41.50 20.78 30.17
C PRO A 136 39.98 20.74 30.38
N SER A 137 39.45 21.55 31.30
CA SER A 137 38.00 21.70 31.50
C SER A 137 37.33 22.24 30.24
N ALA A 138 37.90 23.25 29.59
CA ALA A 138 37.34 23.83 28.36
C ALA A 138 37.19 22.81 27.22
N GLN A 139 38.18 21.94 27.00
CA GLN A 139 38.12 20.89 25.98
C GLN A 139 37.05 19.84 26.29
N LEU A 140 36.94 19.42 27.56
CA LEU A 140 35.89 18.51 28.01
C LEU A 140 34.51 19.13 27.85
N THR A 141 34.34 20.39 28.23
CA THR A 141 33.07 21.13 28.09
C THR A 141 32.65 21.22 26.64
N GLU A 142 33.58 21.50 25.71
CA GLU A 142 33.26 21.53 24.29
C GLU A 142 32.87 20.15 23.74
N ALA A 143 33.51 19.07 24.19
CA ALA A 143 33.10 17.71 23.84
C ALA A 143 31.68 17.39 24.36
N ILE A 144 31.33 17.82 25.58
CA ILE A 144 29.98 17.66 26.14
C ILE A 144 28.94 18.47 25.35
N ARG A 145 29.25 19.71 24.96
CA ARG A 145 28.38 20.53 24.09
C ARG A 145 28.15 19.86 22.73
N HIS A 146 29.18 19.26 22.15
CA HIS A 146 29.01 18.52 20.91
C HIS A 146 28.09 17.29 21.09
N THR A 147 28.18 16.61 22.24
CA THR A 147 27.27 15.50 22.56
C THR A 147 25.81 15.97 22.68
N GLU A 148 25.57 17.13 23.29
CA GLU A 148 24.24 17.79 23.25
C GLU A 148 23.75 17.96 21.81
N ASP A 149 24.54 18.62 20.95
CA ASP A 149 24.16 18.89 19.56
C ASP A 149 23.89 17.58 18.79
N THR A 150 24.71 16.56 19.06
CA THR A 150 24.57 15.22 18.48
C THR A 150 23.23 14.58 18.83
N TYR A 151 22.79 14.66 20.09
CA TYR A 151 21.50 14.12 20.49
C TYR A 151 20.33 14.93 19.92
N ARG A 152 20.46 16.25 19.80
CA ARG A 152 19.44 17.09 19.13
C ARG A 152 19.28 16.68 17.66
N ASP A 153 20.39 16.53 16.94
CA ASP A 153 20.39 16.07 15.55
C ASP A 153 19.77 14.68 15.39
N ILE A 154 20.09 13.74 16.29
CA ILE A 154 19.50 12.39 16.29
C ILE A 154 17.98 12.48 16.51
N GLY A 155 17.52 13.36 17.40
CA GLY A 155 16.09 13.66 17.60
C GLY A 155 15.40 14.11 16.32
N ASP A 156 16.01 15.04 15.58
CA ASP A 156 15.49 15.51 14.29
C ASP A 156 15.48 14.40 13.23
N MET A 157 16.46 13.50 13.24
CA MET A 157 16.49 12.35 12.33
C MET A 157 15.32 11.38 12.57
N TYR A 158 14.85 11.19 13.81
CA TYR A 158 13.66 10.36 14.06
C TYR A 158 12.42 10.91 13.33
N GLU A 159 12.23 12.23 13.38
CA GLU A 159 11.09 12.90 12.75
C GLU A 159 11.27 12.98 11.22
N THR A 160 12.45 13.35 10.74
CA THR A 160 12.69 13.68 9.33
C THR A 160 13.15 12.49 8.47
N LYS A 161 13.58 11.37 9.06
CA LYS A 161 14.01 10.17 8.32
C LYS A 161 13.21 8.95 8.72
N LEU A 162 13.27 8.55 9.99
CA LEU A 162 12.62 7.31 10.43
C LEU A 162 11.11 7.35 10.20
N CYS A 163 10.48 8.49 10.51
CA CYS A 163 9.05 8.68 10.28
C CYS A 163 8.65 8.46 8.82
N HIS A 164 9.41 9.00 7.85
CA HIS A 164 9.11 8.86 6.42
C HIS A 164 9.17 7.42 5.92
N TYR A 165 10.08 6.58 6.45
CA TYR A 165 10.10 5.16 6.08
C TYR A 165 8.84 4.43 6.56
N TRP A 166 8.35 4.77 7.75
CA TRP A 166 7.07 4.25 8.24
C TRP A 166 5.88 4.80 7.45
N GLU A 167 5.85 6.09 7.11
CA GLU A 167 4.80 6.70 6.27
C GLU A 167 4.70 6.02 4.91
N SER A 168 5.84 5.78 4.25
CA SER A 168 5.87 5.09 2.95
C SER A 168 5.30 3.67 3.03
N MET A 169 5.60 2.91 4.08
CA MET A 169 4.98 1.60 4.33
C MET A 169 3.48 1.75 4.60
N GLY A 170 3.10 2.75 5.39
CA GLY A 170 1.71 3.03 5.75
C GLY A 170 0.83 3.35 4.54
N ASP A 171 1.33 4.14 3.60
CA ASP A 171 0.59 4.50 2.38
C ASP A 171 0.35 3.30 1.46
N MET A 172 1.34 2.42 1.31
CA MET A 172 1.16 1.16 0.57
C MET A 172 0.12 0.27 1.23
N LEU A 173 0.18 0.10 2.56
CA LEU A 173 -0.80 -0.70 3.30
C LEU A 173 -2.20 -0.10 3.21
N PHE A 174 -2.33 1.22 3.25
CA PHE A 174 -3.61 1.91 3.08
C PHE A 174 -4.24 1.64 1.71
N MET A 175 -3.44 1.64 0.64
CA MET A 175 -3.88 1.23 -0.69
C MET A 175 -4.41 -0.20 -0.70
N TYR A 176 -3.66 -1.14 -0.11
CA TYR A 176 -4.09 -2.54 -0.03
C TYR A 176 -5.36 -2.74 0.78
N LYS A 177 -5.59 -1.97 1.86
CA LYS A 177 -6.88 -1.98 2.57
C LYS A 177 -8.04 -1.63 1.65
N GLY A 178 -7.87 -0.62 0.80
CA GLY A 178 -8.90 -0.21 -0.17
C GLY A 178 -9.21 -1.33 -1.17
N VAL A 179 -8.19 -1.95 -1.74
CA VAL A 179 -8.35 -3.07 -2.70
C VAL A 179 -8.98 -4.29 -2.01
N LEU A 180 -8.53 -4.62 -0.79
CA LEU A 180 -9.03 -5.76 -0.03
C LEU A 180 -10.51 -5.63 0.35
N ALA A 181 -10.97 -4.42 0.61
CA ALA A 181 -12.37 -4.15 0.91
C ALA A 181 -13.32 -4.47 -0.25
N SER A 182 -12.85 -4.51 -1.50
CA SER A 182 -13.68 -4.83 -2.67
C SER A 182 -13.84 -6.33 -2.93
N TRP A 183 -12.93 -7.17 -2.43
CA TRP A 183 -12.94 -8.61 -2.72
C TRP A 183 -14.16 -9.38 -2.20
N PRO A 184 -14.71 -9.11 -1.00
CA PRO A 184 -15.90 -9.80 -0.52
C PRO A 184 -17.08 -9.73 -1.50
N ASP A 185 -17.34 -8.54 -2.06
CA ASP A 185 -18.44 -8.32 -3.00
C ASP A 185 -18.16 -9.00 -4.34
N ILE A 186 -16.93 -8.93 -4.86
CA ILE A 186 -16.53 -9.60 -6.11
C ILE A 186 -16.68 -11.12 -5.97
N ILE A 187 -16.22 -11.69 -4.85
CA ILE A 187 -16.30 -13.13 -4.59
C ILE A 187 -17.76 -13.58 -4.42
N SER A 188 -18.55 -12.82 -3.66
CA SER A 188 -19.99 -13.08 -3.49
C SER A 188 -20.73 -13.06 -4.82
N PHE A 189 -20.44 -12.05 -5.64
CA PHE A 189 -20.98 -11.93 -6.99
C PHE A 189 -20.63 -13.16 -7.84
N HIS A 190 -19.36 -13.56 -7.91
CA HIS A 190 -18.93 -14.75 -8.65
C HIS A 190 -19.60 -16.04 -8.14
N LYS A 191 -19.67 -16.25 -6.82
CA LYS A 191 -20.33 -17.41 -6.21
C LYS A 191 -21.82 -17.51 -6.58
N SER A 192 -22.50 -16.38 -6.75
CA SER A 192 -23.89 -16.39 -7.20
C SER A 192 -24.06 -17.00 -8.60
N PHE A 193 -23.08 -16.85 -9.51
CA PHE A 193 -23.10 -17.48 -10.83
C PHE A 193 -22.85 -18.98 -10.75
N LEU A 194 -21.93 -19.41 -9.87
CA LEU A 194 -21.70 -20.84 -9.64
C LEU A 194 -22.92 -21.54 -9.05
N SER A 195 -23.65 -20.88 -8.12
CA SER A 195 -24.91 -21.42 -7.60
C SER A 195 -25.94 -21.59 -8.72
N LYS A 196 -26.11 -20.57 -9.57
CA LYS A 196 -27.01 -20.65 -10.73
C LYS A 196 -26.60 -21.74 -11.71
N HIS A 197 -25.31 -21.97 -11.92
CA HIS A 197 -24.83 -23.07 -12.76
C HIS A 197 -25.36 -24.43 -12.26
N LYS A 198 -25.24 -24.68 -10.95
CA LYS A 198 -25.74 -25.91 -10.31
C LYS A 198 -27.26 -26.06 -10.48
N GLU A 199 -28.01 -24.96 -10.40
CA GLU A 199 -29.45 -24.94 -10.64
C GLU A 199 -29.81 -25.29 -12.08
N TYR A 200 -29.14 -24.70 -13.08
CA TYR A 200 -29.39 -25.00 -14.50
C TYR A 200 -29.00 -26.44 -14.86
N GLN A 201 -27.92 -26.94 -14.28
CA GLN A 201 -27.52 -28.33 -14.45
C GLN A 201 -28.60 -29.28 -13.90
N LYS A 202 -29.16 -28.98 -12.73
CA LYS A 202 -30.29 -29.74 -12.18
C LYS A 202 -31.54 -29.66 -13.06
N MET A 203 -31.88 -28.47 -13.59
CA MET A 203 -33.02 -28.32 -14.52
C MET A 203 -32.83 -29.16 -15.78
N ARG A 204 -31.60 -29.26 -16.29
CA ARG A 204 -31.27 -30.16 -17.39
C ARG A 204 -31.43 -31.62 -17.01
N ASP A 205 -31.00 -32.03 -15.82
CA ASP A 205 -31.16 -33.42 -15.35
C ASP A 205 -32.65 -33.78 -15.16
N GLU A 206 -33.49 -32.79 -14.86
CA GLU A 206 -34.95 -32.89 -14.85
C GLU A 206 -35.60 -32.74 -16.25
N VAL A 207 -34.80 -32.67 -17.32
CA VAL A 207 -35.23 -32.53 -18.74
C VAL A 207 -36.06 -31.26 -19.01
N LYS A 208 -35.89 -30.22 -18.17
CA LYS A 208 -36.53 -28.90 -18.32
C LYS A 208 -35.71 -27.91 -19.13
N LEU A 209 -34.48 -28.25 -19.49
CA LEU A 209 -33.53 -27.41 -20.21
C LEU A 209 -32.82 -28.26 -21.27
N SER A 210 -32.65 -27.72 -22.48
CA SER A 210 -31.91 -28.41 -23.54
C SER A 210 -30.41 -28.42 -23.25
N GLN A 211 -29.69 -29.38 -23.84
CA GLN A 211 -28.23 -29.44 -23.72
C GLN A 211 -27.55 -28.24 -24.41
N GLU A 212 -28.13 -27.73 -25.50
CA GLU A 212 -27.63 -26.57 -26.22
C GLU A 212 -27.76 -25.29 -25.39
N ASP A 213 -28.91 -25.08 -24.75
CA ASP A 213 -29.13 -23.93 -23.86
C ASP A 213 -28.18 -23.97 -22.65
N LEU A 214 -27.98 -25.16 -22.06
CA LEU A 214 -27.04 -25.34 -20.95
C LEU A 214 -25.62 -24.98 -21.35
N GLU A 215 -25.18 -25.40 -22.54
CA GLU A 215 -23.84 -25.09 -23.05
C GLU A 215 -23.66 -23.57 -23.28
N GLY A 216 -24.67 -22.90 -23.86
CA GLY A 216 -24.64 -21.44 -24.04
C GLY A 216 -24.70 -20.65 -22.71
N ILE A 217 -25.36 -21.18 -21.69
CA ILE A 217 -25.31 -20.61 -20.33
C ILE A 217 -23.92 -20.81 -19.72
N ARG A 218 -23.36 -22.02 -19.83
CA ARG A 218 -22.04 -22.37 -19.31
C ARG A 218 -20.96 -21.48 -19.89
N GLN A 219 -20.93 -21.28 -21.21
CA GLN A 219 -19.98 -20.38 -21.87
C GLN A 219 -20.03 -18.95 -21.30
N ARG A 220 -21.23 -18.41 -21.08
CA ARG A 220 -21.40 -17.07 -20.48
C ARG A 220 -20.94 -17.02 -19.02
N MET A 221 -21.15 -18.09 -18.25
CA MET A 221 -20.66 -18.19 -16.87
C MET A 221 -19.14 -18.33 -16.80
N ASP A 222 -18.55 -19.02 -17.77
CA ASP A 222 -17.10 -19.16 -17.88
C ASP A 222 -16.43 -17.81 -18.13
N VAL A 223 -17.07 -16.91 -18.88
CA VAL A 223 -16.58 -15.53 -19.03
C VAL A 223 -16.40 -14.83 -17.69
N VAL A 224 -17.40 -14.94 -16.80
CA VAL A 224 -17.31 -14.38 -15.44
C VAL A 224 -16.17 -15.00 -14.66
N SER A 225 -16.02 -16.32 -14.75
CA SER A 225 -14.96 -17.06 -14.05
C SER A 225 -13.57 -16.71 -14.55
N TYR A 226 -13.36 -16.62 -15.86
CA TYR A 226 -12.11 -16.17 -16.45
C TYR A 226 -11.77 -14.75 -16.03
N ALA A 227 -12.74 -13.82 -16.05
CA ALA A 227 -12.52 -12.44 -15.61
C ALA A 227 -12.10 -12.39 -14.13
N THR A 228 -12.81 -13.11 -13.25
CA THR A 228 -12.47 -13.19 -11.83
C THR A 228 -11.08 -13.80 -11.61
N LEU A 229 -10.77 -14.91 -12.29
CA LEU A 229 -9.47 -15.58 -12.14
C LEU A 229 -8.31 -14.75 -12.70
N ALA A 230 -8.54 -14.00 -13.77
CA ALA A 230 -7.57 -13.04 -14.30
C ALA A 230 -7.27 -11.93 -13.29
N GLU A 231 -8.30 -11.38 -12.65
CA GLU A 231 -8.13 -10.36 -11.61
C GLU A 231 -7.42 -10.90 -10.37
N VAL A 232 -7.77 -12.12 -9.94
CA VAL A 232 -7.07 -12.82 -8.85
C VAL A 232 -5.58 -12.99 -9.17
N SER A 233 -5.27 -13.42 -10.40
CA SER A 233 -3.89 -13.59 -10.87
C SER A 233 -3.12 -12.27 -10.91
N HIS A 234 -3.74 -11.21 -11.42
CA HIS A 234 -3.16 -9.87 -11.44
C HIS A 234 -2.88 -9.37 -10.02
N PHE A 235 -3.86 -9.46 -9.12
CA PHE A 235 -3.70 -9.07 -7.72
C PHE A 235 -2.58 -9.82 -7.01
N GLN A 236 -2.50 -11.15 -7.17
CA GLN A 236 -1.46 -11.97 -6.55
C GLN A 236 -0.07 -11.61 -7.08
N THR A 237 0.07 -11.40 -8.38
CA THR A 237 1.34 -11.01 -9.01
C THR A 237 1.79 -9.64 -8.52
N GLN A 238 0.89 -8.66 -8.58
CA GLN A 238 1.18 -7.30 -8.15
C GLN A 238 1.52 -7.22 -6.66
N LYS A 239 0.82 -7.99 -5.81
CA LYS A 239 1.15 -8.14 -4.39
C LYS A 239 2.60 -8.56 -4.16
N VAL A 240 3.12 -9.51 -4.92
CA VAL A 240 4.51 -9.95 -4.75
C VAL A 240 5.47 -8.81 -5.08
N VAL A 241 5.24 -8.11 -6.19
CA VAL A 241 6.07 -6.97 -6.62
C VAL A 241 6.05 -5.85 -5.57
N ASP A 242 4.87 -5.43 -5.15
CA ASP A 242 4.69 -4.28 -4.25
C ASP A 242 5.27 -4.56 -2.86
N PHE A 243 5.00 -5.74 -2.28
CA PHE A 243 5.52 -6.06 -0.95
C PHE A 243 7.03 -6.28 -0.96
N ASN A 244 7.61 -6.86 -2.02
CA ASN A 244 9.07 -6.97 -2.13
C ASN A 244 9.71 -5.57 -2.19
N ALA A 245 9.20 -4.69 -3.05
CA ALA A 245 9.72 -3.33 -3.17
C ALA A 245 9.56 -2.52 -1.87
N ALA A 246 8.39 -2.61 -1.23
CA ALA A 246 8.12 -1.92 0.02
C ALA A 246 9.02 -2.42 1.16
N MET A 247 9.18 -3.73 1.32
CA MET A 247 10.04 -4.30 2.37
C MET A 247 11.51 -3.98 2.13
N HIS A 248 11.97 -4.04 0.88
CA HIS A 248 13.34 -3.68 0.53
C HIS A 248 13.63 -2.21 0.85
N ARG A 249 12.75 -1.29 0.42
CA ARG A 249 12.88 0.15 0.72
C ARG A 249 12.81 0.42 2.22
N PHE A 250 11.89 -0.24 2.92
CA PHE A 250 11.72 -0.04 4.36
C PHE A 250 12.97 -0.48 5.14
N LEU A 251 13.46 -1.70 4.91
CA LEU A 251 14.64 -2.22 5.59
C LEU A 251 15.90 -1.46 5.21
N GLY A 252 16.08 -1.09 3.94
CA GLY A 252 17.18 -0.22 3.51
C GLY A 252 17.16 1.11 4.25
N GLY A 253 15.99 1.75 4.33
CA GLY A 253 15.85 2.99 5.11
C GLY A 253 16.11 2.83 6.60
N GLN A 254 15.72 1.70 7.21
CA GLN A 254 16.09 1.41 8.61
C GLN A 254 17.61 1.32 8.77
N ILE A 255 18.29 0.59 7.89
CA ILE A 255 19.75 0.44 7.92
C ILE A 255 20.42 1.80 7.81
N ASP A 256 20.08 2.57 6.77
CA ASP A 256 20.66 3.91 6.54
C ASP A 256 20.49 4.82 7.77
N PHE A 257 19.31 4.80 8.38
CA PHE A 257 19.00 5.58 9.58
C PHE A 257 19.90 5.21 10.78
N TYR A 258 20.01 3.91 11.10
CA TYR A 258 20.80 3.47 12.24
C TYR A 258 22.31 3.62 12.01
N GLU A 259 22.80 3.41 10.78
CA GLU A 259 24.20 3.64 10.43
C GLU A 259 24.59 5.11 10.60
N GLU A 260 23.72 6.03 10.22
CA GLU A 260 23.97 7.47 10.40
C GLU A 260 23.97 7.89 11.87
N ILE A 261 23.09 7.30 12.70
CA ILE A 261 23.16 7.48 14.16
C ILE A 261 24.51 7.01 14.69
N VAL A 262 24.95 5.80 14.30
CA VAL A 262 26.25 5.25 14.72
C VAL A 262 27.39 6.19 14.32
N ARG A 263 27.36 6.74 13.10
CA ARG A 263 28.36 7.70 12.63
C ARG A 263 28.39 8.97 13.50
N LYS A 264 27.23 9.56 13.79
CA LYS A 264 27.12 10.75 14.65
C LYS A 264 27.64 10.49 16.07
N LEU A 265 27.31 9.34 16.65
CA LEU A 265 27.81 8.95 17.98
C LEU A 265 29.32 8.72 17.99
N LYS A 266 29.88 8.09 16.95
CA LYS A 266 31.35 7.92 16.82
C LYS A 266 32.08 9.26 16.71
N GLU A 267 31.50 10.21 15.97
CA GLU A 267 32.05 11.57 15.85
C GLU A 267 32.07 12.30 17.20
N ALA A 268 30.96 12.24 17.95
CA ALA A 268 30.91 12.79 19.31
C ALA A 268 31.89 12.08 20.26
N GLN A 269 31.96 10.75 20.21
CA GLN A 269 32.88 9.95 21.03
C GLN A 269 34.34 10.34 20.77
N GLY A 270 34.72 10.55 19.50
CA GLY A 270 36.09 10.90 19.12
C GLY A 270 36.59 12.25 19.65
N ARG A 271 35.70 13.10 20.19
CA ARG A 271 36.07 14.38 20.80
C ARG A 271 36.56 14.26 22.24
N TYR A 272 36.29 13.15 22.90
CA TYR A 272 36.78 12.90 24.25
C TYR A 272 38.21 12.36 24.19
N MET A 273 39.12 12.96 24.96
CA MET A 273 40.47 12.44 25.10
C MET A 273 40.41 11.08 25.81
N THR A 274 40.98 10.06 25.16
CA THR A 274 41.20 8.75 25.79
C THR A 274 42.61 8.73 26.37
N GLN A 275 42.74 8.25 27.61
CA GLN A 275 44.05 7.97 28.23
C GLN A 275 44.69 6.75 27.58
#